data_AF-A0A3D2LEF0-F1
#
_entry.id   AF-A0A3D2LEF0-F1
#
_cell.length_a   1.000
_cell.length_b   1.000
_cell.length_c   1.000
_cell.angle_alpha   90.00
_cell.angle_beta   90.00
_cell.angle_gamma   90.00
#
_symmetry.space_group_name_H-M   'P 1'
#
loop_
_entity.id
_entity.type
_entity.pdbx_description
1 polymer ?
#
loop_
_entity_poly.entity_id
_entity_poly.type
_entity_poly.pdbx_seq_one_letter_code
_entity_poly.pdbx_strand_id
1 'polypeptide(L)'
;MTRGFNGLSGAADGAPLDLHLRLQSLSTDQQPLSRYAVYVWHADAAGEYSVFNRPDTNYLRGIGITDQRGRVNFRTVYPGTYRGRPPHIHFEVYRSLDTLGLGVAPLIRSSILFPDMVSRSVYTRNPAYADSLDKYAALRFQLPVLNPTGDKRAVQLASTSASSNSTLRASLDIFINAEE
;
A
#
# COMPACT_ATOMS: atom_id res chain seq x y z
N MET A 1 10.70 -3.40 -3.69
CA MET A 1 9.90 -4.65 -3.67
C MET A 1 9.43 -5.08 -5.05
N THR A 2 10.11 -4.73 -6.15
CA THR A 2 9.63 -4.99 -7.52
C THR A 2 10.13 -6.31 -8.13
N ARG A 3 10.91 -7.10 -7.40
CA ARG A 3 11.46 -8.40 -7.83
C ARG A 3 11.13 -9.47 -6.81
N GLY A 4 11.09 -10.72 -7.27
CA GLY A 4 10.93 -11.88 -6.41
C GLY A 4 12.07 -12.04 -5.41
N PHE A 5 11.80 -12.73 -4.32
CA PHE A 5 12.73 -12.96 -3.20
C PHE A 5 12.53 -14.35 -2.58
N ASN A 6 13.48 -14.80 -1.77
CA ASN A 6 13.45 -16.11 -1.10
C ASN A 6 13.21 -17.30 -2.04
N GLY A 7 13.85 -17.29 -3.21
CA GLY A 7 13.78 -18.37 -4.19
C GLY A 7 12.58 -18.30 -5.15
N LEU A 8 11.65 -17.38 -4.95
CA LEU A 8 10.56 -17.12 -5.90
C LEU A 8 10.96 -16.10 -6.96
N SER A 9 10.40 -16.25 -8.16
CA SER A 9 10.80 -15.50 -9.35
C SER A 9 9.88 -14.30 -9.63
N GLY A 10 10.08 -13.66 -10.78
CA GLY A 10 9.24 -12.59 -11.29
C GLY A 10 9.72 -11.17 -10.96
N ALA A 11 9.24 -10.22 -11.76
CA ALA A 11 9.43 -8.80 -11.55
C ALA A 11 8.19 -8.05 -12.04
N ALA A 12 7.92 -6.90 -11.44
CA ALA A 12 6.88 -6.00 -11.86
C ALA A 12 7.48 -4.68 -12.35
N ASP A 13 7.00 -4.23 -13.51
CA ASP A 13 7.28 -2.92 -14.07
C ASP A 13 6.11 -1.95 -13.78
N GLY A 14 6.37 -0.66 -13.89
CA GLY A 14 5.37 0.39 -13.64
C GLY A 14 5.99 1.73 -13.25
N ALA A 15 5.13 2.71 -12.97
CA ALA A 15 5.57 4.04 -12.57
C ALA A 15 6.23 3.99 -11.18
N PRO A 16 7.50 4.42 -11.02
CA PRO A 16 8.20 4.35 -9.74
C PRO A 16 7.47 5.12 -8.63
N LEU A 17 7.35 4.49 -7.46
CA LEU A 17 6.68 5.01 -6.28
C LEU A 17 7.54 4.79 -5.03
N ASP A 18 7.90 5.89 -4.36
CA ASP A 18 8.41 5.90 -3.00
C ASP A 18 7.22 5.96 -2.03
N LEU A 19 6.97 4.87 -1.31
CA LEU A 19 5.93 4.80 -0.28
C LEU A 19 6.54 5.08 1.10
N HIS A 20 6.10 6.16 1.73
CA HIS A 20 6.56 6.59 3.06
C HIS A 20 5.43 6.44 4.07
N LEU A 21 5.61 5.58 5.05
CA LEU A 21 4.65 5.40 6.14
C LEU A 21 5.26 5.87 7.44
N ARG A 22 4.44 6.48 8.29
CA ARG A 22 4.83 6.86 9.65
C ARG A 22 3.78 6.36 10.63
N LEU A 23 4.22 5.62 11.63
CA LEU A 23 3.37 5.02 12.64
C LEU A 23 3.46 5.84 13.92
N GLN A 24 2.30 6.20 14.46
CA GLN A 24 2.16 6.97 15.69
C GLN A 24 1.12 6.32 16.60
N SER A 25 1.30 6.47 17.91
CA SER A 25 0.31 6.08 18.89
C SER A 25 -0.96 6.93 18.74
N LEU A 26 -2.13 6.37 19.03
CA LEU A 26 -3.38 7.11 19.23
C LEU A 26 -3.46 7.81 20.60
N SER A 27 -2.46 7.64 21.45
CA SER A 27 -2.36 8.38 22.72
C SER A 27 -2.25 9.89 22.48
N THR A 28 -2.58 10.69 23.51
CA THR A 28 -2.57 12.16 23.45
C THR A 28 -1.27 12.73 22.88
N ASP A 29 -0.12 12.13 23.21
CA ASP A 29 1.19 12.61 22.78
C ASP A 29 1.66 12.07 21.41
N GLN A 30 0.85 11.23 20.74
CA GLN A 30 1.09 10.67 19.41
C GLN A 30 2.52 10.18 19.15
N GLN A 31 3.11 9.52 20.14
CA GLN A 31 4.51 9.11 20.13
C GLN A 31 4.80 8.19 18.94
N PRO A 32 5.98 8.33 18.28
CA PRO A 32 6.35 7.46 17.19
C PRO A 32 6.48 5.99 17.61
N LEU A 33 5.92 5.09 16.83
CA LEU A 33 5.93 3.65 17.11
C LEU A 33 7.14 2.99 16.43
N SER A 34 8.24 2.82 17.17
CA SER A 34 9.48 2.22 16.68
C SER A 34 9.49 0.69 16.80
N ARG A 35 10.19 0.00 15.88
CA ARG A 35 10.37 -1.46 15.82
C ARG A 35 9.10 -2.28 15.48
N TYR A 36 8.04 -1.61 15.03
CA TYR A 36 6.85 -2.28 14.51
C TYR A 36 7.15 -2.84 13.12
N ALA A 37 6.61 -4.01 12.82
CA ALA A 37 6.73 -4.59 11.49
C ALA A 37 5.52 -4.20 10.64
N VAL A 38 5.78 -3.74 9.42
CA VAL A 38 4.77 -3.35 8.44
C VAL A 38 4.92 -4.22 7.22
N TYR A 39 3.88 -5.00 6.92
CA TYR A 39 3.79 -5.79 5.71
C TYR A 39 2.95 -5.03 4.68
N VAL A 40 3.45 -4.89 3.46
CA VAL A 40 2.74 -4.25 2.34
C VAL A 40 2.65 -5.19 1.15
N TRP A 41 1.52 -5.12 0.43
CA TRP A 41 1.35 -5.82 -0.84
C TRP A 41 0.37 -5.12 -1.77
N HIS A 42 0.57 -5.23 -3.08
CA HIS A 42 -0.34 -4.67 -4.07
C HIS A 42 -0.27 -5.37 -5.44
N ALA A 43 -1.21 -5.01 -6.31
CA ALA A 43 -1.25 -5.48 -7.69
C ALA A 43 -0.19 -4.79 -8.56
N ASP A 44 0.25 -5.46 -9.62
CA ASP A 44 1.08 -4.84 -10.66
C ASP A 44 0.30 -3.84 -11.53
N ALA A 45 0.97 -3.27 -12.54
CA ALA A 45 0.41 -2.25 -13.41
C ALA A 45 -0.84 -2.71 -14.18
N ALA A 46 -0.97 -4.01 -14.46
CA ALA A 46 -2.15 -4.58 -15.11
C ALA A 46 -3.28 -4.92 -14.12
N GLY A 47 -3.02 -4.82 -12.82
CA GLY A 47 -3.97 -5.18 -11.77
C GLY A 47 -3.90 -6.65 -11.34
N GLU A 48 -2.79 -7.34 -11.62
CA GLU A 48 -2.60 -8.74 -11.23
C GLU A 48 -1.74 -8.86 -9.96
N TYR A 49 -2.02 -9.85 -9.09
CA TYR A 49 -1.21 -10.12 -7.91
C TYR A 49 -0.25 -11.28 -8.11
N SER A 50 0.98 -11.09 -7.64
CA SER A 50 1.88 -12.21 -7.30
C SER A 50 1.23 -13.14 -6.26
N VAL A 51 1.62 -14.41 -6.21
CA VAL A 51 1.04 -15.49 -5.38
C VAL A 51 -0.39 -15.90 -5.77
N PHE A 52 -1.29 -14.95 -6.06
CA PHE A 52 -2.69 -15.26 -6.35
C PHE A 52 -2.94 -15.54 -7.84
N ASN A 53 -2.48 -14.64 -8.70
CA ASN A 53 -2.59 -14.80 -10.16
C ASN A 53 -1.36 -15.53 -10.72
N ARG A 54 -0.23 -15.48 -10.00
CA ARG A 54 1.05 -16.11 -10.35
C ARG A 54 1.68 -16.78 -9.12
N PRO A 55 1.30 -18.03 -8.80
CA PRO A 55 1.69 -18.72 -7.57
C PRO A 55 3.20 -18.89 -7.35
N ASP A 56 3.99 -18.86 -8.41
CA ASP A 56 5.45 -19.01 -8.44
C ASP A 56 6.22 -17.69 -8.27
N THR A 57 5.51 -16.59 -7.95
CA THR A 57 6.09 -15.25 -7.82
C THR A 57 5.66 -14.58 -6.52
N ASN A 58 6.48 -13.64 -6.02
CA ASN A 58 6.17 -12.84 -4.83
C ASN A 58 6.59 -11.35 -4.94
N TYR A 59 6.74 -10.83 -6.16
CA TYR A 59 6.99 -9.40 -6.36
C TYR A 59 5.86 -8.54 -5.76
N LEU A 60 6.17 -7.26 -5.51
CA LEU A 60 5.26 -6.25 -4.93
C LEU A 60 4.70 -6.62 -3.56
N ARG A 61 5.51 -7.36 -2.79
CA ARG A 61 5.30 -7.70 -1.38
C ARG A 61 6.56 -7.32 -0.61
N GLY A 62 6.41 -6.78 0.59
CA GLY A 62 7.57 -6.37 1.38
C GLY A 62 7.24 -6.20 2.85
N ILE A 63 8.21 -6.53 3.70
CA ILE A 63 8.17 -6.25 5.15
C ILE A 63 9.21 -5.17 5.43
N GLY A 64 8.82 -4.17 6.21
CA GLY A 64 9.72 -3.15 6.73
C GLY A 64 9.52 -2.97 8.22
N ILE A 65 10.55 -2.47 8.91
CA ILE A 65 10.53 -2.22 10.35
C ILE A 65 10.63 -0.72 10.57
N THR A 66 9.81 -0.16 11.45
CA THR A 66 9.82 1.27 11.72
C THR A 66 11.08 1.72 12.48
N ASP A 67 11.63 2.86 12.06
CA ASP A 67 12.77 3.51 12.71
C ASP A 67 12.39 4.15 14.06
N GLN A 68 13.34 4.81 14.73
CA GLN A 68 13.10 5.51 16.01
C GLN A 68 12.06 6.65 15.92
N ARG A 69 11.77 7.13 14.71
CA ARG A 69 10.76 8.15 14.45
C ARG A 69 9.48 7.54 13.85
N GLY A 70 9.30 6.22 14.00
CA GLY A 70 8.12 5.50 13.53
C GLY A 70 8.02 5.36 12.02
N ARG A 71 9.09 5.62 11.26
CA ARG A 71 9.05 5.67 9.78
C ARG A 71 9.47 4.35 9.17
N VAL A 72 8.80 3.96 8.09
CA VAL A 72 9.18 2.84 7.22
C VAL A 72 8.93 3.23 5.77
N ASN A 73 9.92 2.95 4.90
CA ASN A 73 9.88 3.36 3.51
C ASN A 73 10.02 2.14 2.58
N PHE A 74 9.25 2.13 1.51
CA PHE A 74 9.31 1.11 0.47
C PHE A 74 9.50 1.75 -0.90
N ARG A 75 10.36 1.14 -1.73
CA ARG A 75 10.46 1.45 -3.17
C ARG A 75 9.66 0.43 -3.96
N THR A 76 8.70 0.91 -4.75
CA THR A 76 7.78 0.07 -5.52
C THR A 76 7.33 0.75 -6.81
N VAL A 77 6.27 0.24 -7.43
CA VAL A 77 5.55 0.87 -8.54
C VAL A 77 4.13 1.24 -8.13
N TYR A 78 3.54 2.22 -8.81
CA TYR A 78 2.15 2.61 -8.60
C TYR A 78 1.22 1.41 -8.86
N PRO A 79 0.23 1.13 -7.98
CA PRO A 79 -0.62 -0.05 -8.13
C PRO A 79 -1.59 0.10 -9.30
N GLY A 80 -1.82 -1.00 -10.02
CA GLY A 80 -2.94 -1.10 -10.97
C GLY A 80 -4.30 -1.26 -10.28
N THR A 81 -5.35 -1.36 -11.08
CA THR A 81 -6.73 -1.58 -10.61
C THR A 81 -7.26 -2.93 -11.08
N TYR A 82 -8.15 -3.52 -10.29
CA TYR A 82 -8.75 -4.82 -10.58
C TYR A 82 -10.14 -4.95 -9.96
N ARG A 83 -10.99 -5.78 -10.59
CA ARG A 83 -12.29 -6.21 -10.07
C ARG A 83 -13.16 -5.08 -9.48
N GLY A 84 -13.19 -3.92 -10.13
CA GLY A 84 -14.03 -2.81 -9.68
C GLY A 84 -13.52 -2.08 -8.42
N ARG A 85 -12.25 -2.25 -8.04
CA ARG A 85 -11.65 -1.57 -6.87
C ARG A 85 -10.75 -0.42 -7.30
N PRO A 86 -10.76 0.74 -6.62
CA PRO A 86 -9.77 1.79 -6.88
C PRO A 86 -8.34 1.28 -6.64
N PRO A 87 -7.31 1.87 -7.28
CA PRO A 87 -5.91 1.51 -7.05
C PRO A 87 -5.56 1.64 -5.57
N HIS A 88 -4.86 0.64 -5.04
CA HIS A 88 -4.53 0.60 -3.64
C HIS A 88 -3.29 -0.23 -3.31
N ILE A 89 -2.66 0.11 -2.18
CA ILE A 89 -1.65 -0.71 -1.53
C ILE A 89 -2.22 -1.21 -0.22
N HIS A 90 -2.24 -2.52 -0.03
CA HIS A 90 -2.60 -3.10 1.26
C HIS A 90 -1.45 -2.97 2.24
N PHE A 91 -1.80 -2.83 3.52
CA PHE A 91 -0.83 -2.97 4.59
C PHE A 91 -1.40 -3.65 5.82
N GLU A 92 -0.51 -4.26 6.58
CA GLU A 92 -0.73 -4.77 7.92
C GLU A 92 0.37 -4.26 8.84
N VAL A 93 0.00 -3.97 10.09
CA VAL A 93 0.96 -3.59 11.12
C VAL A 93 0.95 -4.61 12.24
N TYR A 94 2.14 -5.01 12.66
CA TYR A 94 2.41 -5.94 13.74
C TYR A 94 3.27 -5.27 14.79
N ARG A 95 3.08 -5.68 16.05
CA ARG A 95 3.81 -5.13 17.21
C ARG A 95 5.32 -5.28 17.05
N SER A 96 5.78 -6.36 16.42
CA SER A 96 7.19 -6.60 16.08
C SER A 96 7.33 -7.58 14.92
N LEU A 97 8.55 -7.72 14.39
CA LEU A 97 8.87 -8.75 13.40
C LEU A 97 8.59 -10.16 13.94
N ASP A 98 8.84 -10.41 15.23
CA ASP A 98 8.60 -11.72 15.85
C ASP A 98 7.12 -12.05 15.87
N THR A 99 6.24 -11.09 16.21
CA THR A 99 4.79 -11.32 16.20
C THR A 99 4.26 -11.64 14.80
N LEU A 100 4.82 -10.99 13.76
CA LEU A 100 4.54 -11.32 12.37
C LEU A 100 5.01 -12.75 12.05
N GLY A 101 6.24 -13.10 12.41
CA GLY A 101 6.82 -14.42 12.17
C GLY A 101 6.08 -15.57 12.87
N LEU A 102 5.46 -15.30 14.02
CA LEU A 102 4.61 -16.22 14.77
C LEU A 102 3.18 -16.32 14.23
N GLY A 103 2.80 -15.50 13.23
CA GLY A 103 1.45 -15.50 12.67
C GLY A 103 0.38 -14.91 13.60
N VAL A 104 0.78 -14.07 14.57
CA VAL A 104 -0.16 -13.34 15.42
C VAL A 104 -1.02 -12.41 14.56
N ALA A 105 -2.26 -12.13 14.95
CA ALA A 105 -3.11 -11.20 14.22
C ALA A 105 -2.47 -9.79 14.14
N PRO A 106 -2.57 -9.08 13.01
CA PRO A 106 -2.07 -7.71 12.91
C PRO A 106 -2.92 -6.77 13.78
N LEU A 107 -2.27 -5.73 14.32
CA LEU A 107 -2.94 -4.64 15.05
C LEU A 107 -3.93 -3.88 14.16
N ILE A 108 -3.59 -3.75 12.88
CA ILE A 108 -4.47 -3.18 11.86
C ILE A 108 -4.18 -3.83 10.51
N ARG A 109 -5.24 -4.08 9.73
CA ARG A 109 -5.21 -4.42 8.31
C ARG A 109 -6.02 -3.39 7.54
N SER A 110 -5.42 -2.76 6.56
CA SER A 110 -6.02 -1.60 5.89
C SER A 110 -5.51 -1.47 4.44
N SER A 111 -5.95 -0.43 3.74
CA SER A 111 -5.54 -0.12 2.38
C SER A 111 -5.33 1.38 2.19
N ILE A 112 -4.27 1.70 1.46
CA ILE A 112 -3.90 3.04 1.03
C ILE A 112 -4.55 3.28 -0.33
N LEU A 113 -5.41 4.28 -0.45
CA LEU A 113 -5.94 4.75 -1.73
C LEU A 113 -5.12 5.93 -2.25
N PHE A 114 -5.30 6.21 -3.53
CA PHE A 114 -4.62 7.29 -4.22
C PHE A 114 -5.62 8.26 -4.84
N PRO A 115 -5.29 9.57 -4.93
CA PRO A 115 -6.16 10.54 -5.59
C PRO A 115 -6.49 10.17 -7.04
N ASP A 116 -7.73 10.44 -7.45
CA ASP A 116 -8.22 10.13 -8.79
C ASP A 116 -7.36 10.76 -9.89
N MET A 117 -7.04 12.05 -9.73
CA MET A 117 -6.23 12.78 -10.71
C MET A 117 -4.83 12.16 -10.90
N VAL A 118 -4.23 11.61 -9.84
CA VAL A 118 -2.93 10.97 -9.91
C VAL A 118 -3.06 9.62 -10.60
N SER A 119 -4.08 8.83 -10.25
CA SER A 119 -4.37 7.54 -10.87
C SER A 119 -4.57 7.67 -12.38
N ARG A 120 -5.42 8.62 -12.81
CA ARG A 120 -5.65 8.91 -14.22
C ARG A 120 -4.39 9.38 -14.93
N SER A 121 -3.60 10.25 -14.31
CA SER A 121 -2.33 10.73 -14.89
C SER A 121 -1.34 9.59 -15.11
N VAL A 122 -1.15 8.70 -14.13
CA VAL A 122 -0.25 7.53 -14.26
C VAL A 122 -0.73 6.60 -15.36
N TYR A 123 -2.01 6.23 -15.36
CA TYR A 123 -2.56 5.25 -16.29
C TYR A 123 -2.52 5.72 -17.74
N THR A 124 -2.81 7.01 -17.98
CA THR A 124 -2.78 7.58 -19.33
C THR A 124 -1.35 7.73 -19.87
N ARG A 125 -0.35 7.97 -19.02
CA ARG A 125 1.03 8.28 -19.45
C ARG A 125 1.94 7.08 -19.55
N ASN A 126 1.57 5.92 -18.99
CA ASN A 126 2.39 4.73 -18.98
C ASN A 126 1.65 3.54 -19.59
N PRO A 127 2.10 3.02 -20.76
CA PRO A 127 1.41 1.94 -21.46
C PRO A 127 1.32 0.62 -20.66
N ALA A 128 2.18 0.41 -19.65
CA ALA A 128 2.07 -0.74 -18.75
C ALA A 128 0.73 -0.79 -17.98
N TYR A 129 -0.01 0.32 -17.95
CA TYR A 129 -1.28 0.45 -17.24
C TYR A 129 -2.50 0.45 -18.17
N ALA A 130 -2.38 0.08 -19.45
CA ALA A 130 -3.51 0.09 -20.39
C ALA A 130 -4.73 -0.70 -19.87
N ASP A 131 -4.53 -1.95 -19.41
CA ASP A 131 -5.61 -2.76 -18.81
C ASP A 131 -6.21 -2.11 -17.56
N SER A 132 -5.37 -1.47 -16.75
CA SER A 132 -5.81 -0.72 -15.57
C SER A 132 -6.62 0.51 -15.96
N LEU A 133 -6.27 1.21 -17.04
CA LEU A 133 -7.01 2.39 -17.51
C LEU A 133 -8.46 2.00 -17.89
N ASP A 134 -8.62 0.92 -18.64
CA ASP A 134 -9.93 0.42 -19.06
C ASP A 134 -10.78 -0.01 -17.86
N LYS A 135 -10.19 -0.80 -16.95
CA LYS A 135 -10.82 -1.22 -15.69
C LYS A 135 -11.18 -0.01 -14.81
N TYR A 136 -10.36 1.03 -14.80
CA TYR A 136 -10.57 2.25 -14.01
C TYR A 136 -11.74 3.08 -14.55
N ALA A 137 -11.86 3.21 -15.88
CA ALA A 137 -12.98 3.92 -16.51
C ALA A 137 -14.33 3.26 -16.22
N ALA A 138 -14.33 1.94 -16.00
CA ALA A 138 -15.51 1.18 -15.59
C ALA A 138 -15.87 1.33 -14.10
N LEU A 139 -15.01 1.92 -13.27
CA LEU A 139 -15.30 2.10 -11.84
C LEU A 139 -16.54 2.96 -11.63
N ARG A 140 -17.33 2.56 -10.63
CA ARG A 140 -18.38 3.38 -10.04
C ARG A 140 -17.91 3.70 -8.64
N PHE A 141 -17.42 4.93 -8.43
CA PHE A 141 -17.07 5.38 -7.08
C PHE A 141 -18.35 5.37 -6.24
N GLN A 142 -18.40 4.51 -5.23
CA GLN A 142 -19.42 4.63 -4.20
C GLN A 142 -19.23 5.98 -3.51
N LEU A 143 -20.35 6.65 -3.24
CA LEU A 143 -20.36 7.90 -2.48
C LEU A 143 -19.65 7.73 -1.13
N PRO A 144 -19.12 8.81 -0.53
CA PRO A 144 -18.45 8.75 0.76
C PRO A 144 -19.28 8.02 1.80
N VAL A 145 -18.60 7.31 2.69
CA VAL A 145 -19.22 6.60 3.82
C VAL A 145 -19.95 7.62 4.69
N LEU A 146 -21.29 7.53 4.70
CA LEU A 146 -22.16 8.44 5.45
C LEU A 146 -22.19 8.12 6.95
N ASN A 147 -21.74 6.92 7.35
CA ASN A 147 -21.70 6.48 8.75
C ASN A 147 -20.34 5.86 9.10
N PRO A 148 -19.38 6.66 9.60
CA PRO A 148 -18.00 6.22 9.81
C PRO A 148 -17.81 5.21 10.97
N THR A 149 -18.74 5.11 11.92
CA THR A 149 -18.62 4.20 13.08
C THR A 149 -18.90 2.72 12.75
N GLY A 150 -19.52 2.43 11.61
CA GLY A 150 -19.76 1.07 11.13
C GLY A 150 -18.77 0.61 10.05
N ASP A 151 -17.89 1.48 9.59
CA ASP A 151 -16.97 1.16 8.50
C ASP A 151 -15.71 0.47 9.02
N LYS A 152 -15.67 -0.85 8.82
CA LYS A 152 -14.48 -1.67 9.11
C LYS A 152 -13.38 -1.50 8.06
N ARG A 153 -13.62 -0.74 6.99
CA ARG A 153 -12.60 -0.41 6.00
C ARG A 153 -11.89 0.83 6.53
N ALA A 154 -10.80 0.63 7.26
CA ALA A 154 -9.83 1.70 7.42
C ALA A 154 -9.27 1.98 6.02
N VAL A 155 -9.81 2.98 5.33
CA VAL A 155 -9.39 3.39 4.00
C VAL A 155 -8.68 4.71 4.17
N GLN A 156 -7.38 4.73 3.90
CA GLN A 156 -6.56 5.91 4.12
C GLN A 156 -6.13 6.48 2.77
N LEU A 157 -6.40 7.76 2.54
CA LEU A 157 -5.99 8.42 1.30
C LEU A 157 -4.55 8.93 1.46
N ALA A 158 -3.64 8.47 0.60
CA ALA A 158 -2.27 8.95 0.60
C ALA A 158 -2.20 10.42 0.16
N SER A 159 -1.34 11.19 0.81
CA SER A 159 -0.79 12.41 0.22
C SER A 159 0.17 11.99 -0.88
N THR A 160 -0.06 12.45 -2.12
CA THR A 160 0.78 12.12 -3.27
C THR A 160 1.43 13.35 -3.85
N SER A 161 2.76 13.31 -4.02
CA SER A 161 3.53 14.38 -4.66
C SER A 161 4.56 13.81 -5.63
N ALA A 162 5.09 14.66 -6.51
CA ALA A 162 6.28 14.31 -7.27
C ALA A 162 7.49 14.30 -6.32
N SER A 163 8.23 13.19 -6.28
CA SER A 163 9.51 13.10 -5.56
C SER A 163 10.70 13.49 -6.43
N SER A 164 10.57 13.31 -7.74
CA SER A 164 11.51 13.70 -8.80
C SER A 164 10.76 13.79 -10.15
N ASN A 165 11.45 14.09 -11.25
CA ASN A 165 10.85 14.15 -12.59
C ASN A 165 10.15 12.85 -13.03
N SER A 166 10.48 11.70 -12.44
CA SER A 166 9.96 10.38 -12.84
C SER A 166 9.50 9.49 -11.68
N THR A 167 9.59 9.94 -10.43
CA THR A 167 9.21 9.15 -9.24
C THR A 167 8.13 9.87 -8.45
N LEU A 168 7.04 9.16 -8.17
CA LEU A 168 6.00 9.61 -7.26
C LEU A 168 6.39 9.31 -5.82
N ARG A 169 5.94 10.14 -4.88
CA ARG A 169 5.93 9.83 -3.46
C ARG A 169 4.50 9.75 -2.96
N ALA A 170 4.18 8.68 -2.26
CA ALA A 170 2.96 8.57 -1.46
C ALA A 170 3.35 8.54 0.02
N SER A 171 2.70 9.38 0.82
CA SER A 171 2.93 9.47 2.26
C SER A 171 1.64 9.24 3.03
N LEU A 172 1.73 8.54 4.16
CA LEU A 172 0.61 8.32 5.05
C LEU A 172 1.06 8.22 6.51
N ASP A 173 0.39 8.98 7.38
CA ASP A 173 0.50 8.87 8.83
C ASP A 173 -0.58 7.89 9.33
N ILE A 174 -0.15 6.84 10.03
CA ILE A 174 -0.99 5.76 10.52
C ILE A 174 -0.99 5.84 12.05
N PHE A 175 -2.17 6.05 12.62
CA PHE A 175 -2.36 6.08 14.06
C PHE A 175 -2.91 4.74 14.56
N ILE A 176 -2.26 4.18 15.58
CA ILE A 176 -2.57 2.85 16.11
C ILE A 176 -2.75 2.92 17.63
N ASN A 177 -3.76 2.21 18.15
CA ASN A 177 -3.85 1.96 19.58
C ASN A 177 -2.84 0.86 19.95
N ALA A 178 -1.73 1.24 20.57
CA ALA A 178 -0.65 0.30 20.89
C ALA A 178 -0.89 -0.53 22.16
N GLU A 179 -1.99 -0.29 22.88
CA GLU A 179 -2.29 -0.91 24.18
C GLU A 179 -3.28 -2.09 24.13
N GLU A 180 -3.71 -2.51 22.94
CA GLU A 180 -4.45 -3.77 22.72
C GLU A 180 -3.56 -4.87 22.11
#